data_AF-A0A4Q1AMC3-F1
#
_entry.id   AF-A0A4Q1AMC3-F1
#
_cell.length_a   1.000
_cell.length_b   1.000
_cell.length_c   1.000
_cell.angle_alpha   90.00
_cell.angle_beta   90.00
_cell.angle_gamma   90.00
#
_symmetry.space_group_name_H-M   'P 1'
#
loop_
_entity.id
_entity.type
_entity.pdbx_description
1 polymer ?
#
loop_
_entity_poly.entity_id
_entity_poly.type
_entity_poly.pdbx_seq_one_letter_code
_entity_poly.pdbx_strand_id
1 'polypeptide(L)' 'MLKKIFLPLLLISSLNLSAQEVYQTIEDKYATCEKAYDECLAVCEETNSKSDECVVTCDEKLYICNSKVEEDLEKPSN' A
#
# COMPACT_ATOMS: atom_id res chain seq x y z
N MET A 1 -46.95 24.59 -20.17
CA MET A 1 -47.48 24.24 -18.84
C MET A 1 -46.54 23.19 -18.21
N LEU A 2 -46.37 23.26 -16.89
CA LEU A 2 -45.52 22.42 -16.02
C LEU A 2 -45.55 20.90 -16.37
N LYS A 3 -44.49 20.10 -16.18
CA LYS A 3 -43.87 19.85 -14.87
C LYS A 3 -42.40 19.41 -14.93
N LYS A 4 -41.67 20.01 -13.99
CA LYS A 4 -40.40 19.59 -13.41
C LYS A 4 -40.52 18.16 -12.86
N ILE A 5 -39.58 17.29 -13.22
CA ILE A 5 -39.18 16.11 -12.43
C ILE A 5 -37.65 16.10 -12.51
N PHE A 6 -36.99 16.83 -11.61
CA PHE A 6 -36.35 16.28 -10.41
C PHE A 6 -35.42 15.09 -10.71
N LEU A 7 -34.17 15.47 -10.99
CA LEU A 7 -32.95 14.72 -10.76
C LEU A 7 -32.94 14.18 -9.31
N PRO A 8 -32.67 12.88 -9.08
CA PRO A 8 -31.52 12.58 -8.22
C PRO A 8 -30.91 11.20 -8.55
N LEU A 9 -30.07 11.11 -9.59
CA LEU A 9 -29.28 9.90 -9.83
C LEU A 9 -27.76 10.17 -9.89
N LEU A 10 -27.32 11.32 -9.40
CA LEU A 10 -25.90 11.73 -9.38
C LEU A 10 -25.31 11.81 -7.96
N LEU A 11 -26.03 11.36 -6.94
CA LEU A 11 -25.57 11.45 -5.53
C LEU A 11 -24.87 10.18 -5.02
N ILE A 12 -24.70 9.14 -5.84
CA ILE A 12 -24.03 7.90 -5.41
C ILE A 12 -22.53 7.92 -5.75
N SER A 13 -22.06 8.88 -6.56
CA SER A 13 -20.66 8.94 -7.00
C SER A 13 -19.67 9.34 -5.90
N SER A 14 -20.14 9.95 -4.80
CA SER A 14 -19.26 10.47 -3.74
C SER A 14 -18.83 9.44 -2.69
N LEU A 15 -19.40 8.22 -2.68
CA LEU A 15 -19.07 7.17 -1.71
C LEU A 15 -17.88 6.28 -2.12
N ASN A 16 -17.48 6.29 -3.39
CA ASN A 16 -16.37 5.47 -3.90
C ASN A 16 -15.02 6.18 -3.89
N LEU A 17 -14.99 7.52 -3.78
CA LEU A 17 -13.74 8.28 -3.85
C LEU A 17 -12.85 8.02 -2.62
N SER A 18 -13.44 7.98 -1.42
CA SER A 18 -12.71 7.74 -0.18
C SER A 18 -12.16 6.30 -0.07
N ALA A 19 -12.85 5.31 -0.64
CA ALA A 19 -12.34 3.94 -0.67
C ALA A 19 -11.16 3.84 -1.64
N GLN A 20 -11.26 4.45 -2.83
CA GLN A 20 -10.20 4.43 -3.83
C GLN A 20 -8.92 5.12 -3.33
N GLU A 21 -9.04 6.25 -2.62
CA GLU A 21 -7.89 6.93 -2.00
C GLU A 21 -7.20 6.06 -0.93
N VAL A 22 -7.98 5.34 -0.11
CA VAL A 22 -7.44 4.41 0.89
C VAL A 22 -6.74 3.21 0.23
N TYR A 23 -7.34 2.59 -0.79
CA TYR A 23 -6.72 1.48 -1.52
C TYR A 23 -5.44 1.89 -2.24
N GLN A 24 -5.42 3.06 -2.90
CA GLN A 24 -4.20 3.59 -3.51
C GLN A 24 -3.11 3.83 -2.47
N THR A 25 -3.47 4.38 -1.30
CA THR A 25 -2.51 4.59 -0.20
C THR A 25 -1.94 3.28 0.35
N ILE A 26 -2.71 2.19 0.33
CA ILE A 26 -2.27 0.87 0.79
C ILE A 26 -1.33 0.23 -0.23
N GLU A 27 -1.69 0.25 -1.52
CA GLU A 27 -0.81 -0.21 -2.59
C GLU A 27 0.52 0.56 -2.57
N ASP A 28 0.49 1.88 -2.35
CA ASP A 28 1.70 2.70 -2.21
C ASP A 28 2.58 2.27 -1.02
N LYS A 29 1.96 1.88 0.10
CA LYS A 29 2.69 1.37 1.27
C LYS A 29 3.40 0.03 0.96
N TYR A 30 2.71 -0.91 0.33
CA TYR A 30 3.32 -2.18 -0.09
C TYR A 30 4.41 -1.99 -1.15
N ALA A 31 4.16 -1.13 -2.15
CA ALA A 31 5.17 -0.79 -3.16
C ALA A 31 6.42 -0.14 -2.54
N THR A 32 6.26 0.63 -1.46
CA THR A 32 7.38 1.18 -0.69
C THR A 32 8.18 0.06 0.00
N CYS A 33 7.51 -0.96 0.56
CA CYS A 33 8.18 -2.12 1.14
C CYS A 33 8.98 -2.91 0.10
N GLU A 34 8.40 -3.18 -1.08
CA GLU A 34 9.10 -3.87 -2.17
C GLU A 34 10.29 -3.07 -2.69
N LYS A 35 10.14 -1.76 -2.85
CA LYS A 35 11.27 -0.91 -3.25
C LYS A 35 12.42 -0.94 -2.25
N ALA A 36 12.12 -0.89 -0.95
CA ALA A 36 13.14 -0.99 0.10
C ALA A 36 13.82 -2.36 0.12
N TYR A 37 13.09 -3.42 -0.24
CA TYR A 37 13.64 -4.76 -0.43
C TYR A 37 14.60 -4.82 -1.62
N ASP A 38 14.20 -4.29 -2.78
CA ASP A 38 15.06 -4.23 -3.97
C ASP A 38 16.35 -3.44 -3.70
N GLU A 39 16.25 -2.31 -3.00
CA GLU A 39 17.41 -1.52 -2.57
C GLU A 39 18.31 -2.31 -1.60
N CYS A 40 17.71 -3.10 -0.70
CA CYS A 40 18.45 -3.99 0.20
C CYS A 40 19.23 -5.07 -0.56
N LEU A 41 18.58 -5.71 -1.54
CA LEU A 41 19.22 -6.71 -2.40
C LEU A 41 20.36 -6.09 -3.20
N ALA A 42 20.16 -4.91 -3.79
CA ALA A 42 21.22 -4.20 -4.51
C ALA A 42 22.46 -3.97 -3.64
N VAL A 43 22.29 -3.59 -2.37
CA VAL A 43 23.39 -3.47 -1.40
C VAL A 43 24.06 -4.82 -1.12
N CYS A 44 23.30 -5.90 -0.97
CA CYS A 44 23.85 -7.25 -0.83
C CYS A 44 24.70 -7.66 -2.04
N GLU A 45 24.29 -7.27 -3.25
CA GLU A 45 25.06 -7.51 -4.47
C GLU A 45 26.33 -6.64 -4.55
N GLU A 46 26.23 -5.35 -4.27
CA GLU A 46 27.35 -4.39 -4.32
C GLU A 46 28.46 -4.72 -3.32
N THR A 47 28.08 -5.20 -2.13
CA THR A 47 29.03 -5.60 -1.10
C THR A 47 29.68 -6.96 -1.36
N ASN A 48 29.38 -7.62 -2.49
CA ASN A 48 29.70 -9.04 -2.75
C ASN A 48 29.26 -9.97 -1.60
N SER A 49 28.34 -9.50 -0.77
CA SER A 49 27.78 -10.23 0.35
C SER A 49 26.52 -10.96 -0.11
N LYS A 50 26.60 -11.62 -1.28
CA LYS A 50 25.60 -12.61 -1.78
C LYS A 50 25.56 -13.87 -0.88
N SER A 51 25.87 -13.70 0.39
CA SER A 51 25.61 -14.62 1.47
C SER A 51 24.10 -14.74 1.61
N ASP A 52 23.63 -15.98 1.75
CA ASP A 52 22.25 -16.28 2.10
C ASP A 52 21.78 -15.47 3.32
N GLU A 53 22.68 -15.11 4.24
CA GLU A 53 22.39 -14.29 5.41
C GLU A 53 21.98 -12.84 5.07
N CYS A 54 22.56 -12.25 4.03
CA CYS A 54 22.21 -10.89 3.59
C CYS A 54 20.80 -10.87 2.98
N VAL A 55 20.51 -11.87 2.14
CA VAL A 55 19.19 -12.03 1.50
C VAL A 55 18.12 -12.31 2.56
N VAL A 56 18.40 -13.20 3.52
CA VAL A 56 17.49 -13.48 4.66
C VAL A 56 17.20 -12.20 5.45
N THR A 57 18.20 -11.35 5.67
CA THR A 57 18.00 -10.06 6.35
C THR A 57 17.07 -9.13 5.54
N CYS A 58 17.18 -9.12 4.22
CA CYS A 58 16.27 -8.34 3.36
C CYS A 58 14.85 -8.93 3.39
N ASP A 59 14.69 -10.24 3.36
CA ASP A 59 13.40 -10.92 3.44
C ASP A 59 12.70 -10.65 4.78
N GLU A 60 13.43 -10.69 5.89
CA GLU A 60 12.91 -10.33 7.22
C GLU A 60 12.42 -8.87 7.26
N LYS A 61 13.17 -7.94 6.65
CA LYS A 61 12.76 -6.53 6.57
C LYS A 61 11.49 -6.36 5.73
N LEU A 62 11.36 -7.06 4.61
CA LEU A 62 10.15 -7.05 3.79
C LEU A 62 8.95 -7.58 4.58
N TYR A 63 9.12 -8.70 5.26
CA TYR A 63 8.08 -9.29 6.12
C TYR A 63 7.61 -8.32 7.22
N ILE A 64 8.55 -7.70 7.94
CA ILE A 64 8.25 -6.71 8.99
C ILE A 64 7.51 -5.51 8.41
N CYS A 65 7.94 -5.02 7.24
CA CYS A 65 7.29 -3.89 6.56
C CYS A 65 5.85 -4.22 6.21
N ASN A 66 5.61 -5.36 5.54
CA ASN A 66 4.27 -5.81 5.15
C ASN A 66 3.37 -6.04 6.37
N SER A 67 3.89 -6.66 7.43
CA SER A 67 3.16 -6.87 8.69
C SER A 67 2.71 -5.55 9.30
N LYS A 68 3.53 -4.50 9.22
CA LYS A 68 3.16 -3.17 9.69
C LYS A 68 2.09 -2.52 8.83
N VAL A 69 2.12 -2.72 7.52
CA VAL A 69 1.05 -2.25 6.62
C VAL A 69 -0.28 -2.93 6.97
N GLU A 70 -0.25 -4.23 7.26
CA GLU A 70 -1.42 -5.00 7.73
C GLU A 70 -1.93 -4.51 9.09
N GLU A 71 -1.03 -4.31 10.07
CA GLU A 71 -1.42 -3.77 11.39
C GLU A 71 -2.04 -2.37 11.30
N ASP A 72 -1.53 -1.51 10.42
CA ASP A 72 -2.08 -0.18 10.17
C ASP A 72 -3.50 -0.25 9.57
N LEU A 73 -3.85 -1.37 8.91
CA LEU A 73 -5.20 -1.62 8.38
C LEU A 73 -6.15 -2.15 9.44
N GLU A 74 -5.66 -2.98 10.35
CA GLU A 74 -6.45 -3.56 11.44
C GLU A 74 -6.69 -2.60 12.60
N LYS A 75 -5.86 -1.56 12.75
CA LYS A 75 -6.08 -0.48 13.72
C LYS A 75 -6.90 0.64 13.07
N PRO A 76 -8.25 0.64 13.18
CA PRO A 76 -9.03 1.80 12.78
C PRO A 76 -8.51 3.00 13.58
N SER A 77 -8.12 4.06 12.86
CA SER A 77 -7.64 5.30 13.45
C SER A 77 -8.67 5.81 14.45
N ASN A 78 -8.31 5.85 15.74
CA ASN A 78 -9.06 6.58 16.78
C ASN A 78 -8.78 8.08 16.68
#